data_AF-A0A7S4WF67-F1
#
_entry.id   AF-A0A7S4WF67-F1
#
_cell.length_a   1.000
_cell.length_b   1.000
_cell.length_c   1.000
_cell.angle_alpha   90.00
_cell.angle_beta   90.00
_cell.angle_gamma   90.00
#
_symmetry.space_group_name_H-M   'P 1'
#
loop_
_entity.id
_entity.type
_entity.pdbx_description
1 polymer ?
#
loop_
_entity_poly.entity_id
_entity_poly.type
_entity_poly.pdbx_seq_one_letter_code
_entity_poly.pdbx_strand_id
1 'polypeptide(L)'
;SSHFGSRVGGHAPTPVSGMEAQAACTTRRRMGRLPAPRRHVRAALAVAAALVAAGVFAGSGRRTGSNDIAVAIEEGPASAFLPIGCKHSWLMPKIVKANFPGAMPGAEVARRMLKSVRAYGVRRDNVVYGHSICSDEINGDKGHLPTVLTKYFGTSFFLGGIGGAPYVGKTGFGAFAAHVPDDGHVVLVFGPHIGISPQGEPGKFLRDGQSELSTSCGAAIAAYSQ
;
A
#
# COMPACT_ATOMS: atom_id res chain seq x y z
N SER A 1 -54.34 -17.42 -20.03
CA SER A 1 -55.34 -18.47 -20.32
C SER A 1 -54.60 -19.73 -20.73
N SER A 2 -54.80 -20.81 -19.96
CA SER A 2 -54.57 -22.25 -20.25
C SER A 2 -53.24 -22.70 -20.89
N HIS A 3 -52.34 -23.39 -20.17
CA HIS A 3 -52.35 -24.82 -19.76
C HIS A 3 -52.07 -25.83 -20.88
N PHE A 4 -50.94 -26.54 -20.76
CA PHE A 4 -50.73 -28.01 -20.88
C PHE A 4 -49.21 -28.25 -20.68
N GLY A 5 -48.65 -29.08 -19.80
CA GLY A 5 -49.16 -30.17 -18.98
C GLY A 5 -48.53 -31.50 -19.41
N SER A 6 -47.43 -31.94 -18.78
CA SER A 6 -47.12 -33.37 -18.60
C SER A 6 -46.02 -33.59 -17.54
N ARG A 7 -46.33 -34.47 -16.57
CA ARG A 7 -45.52 -34.95 -15.44
C ARG A 7 -44.97 -36.34 -15.78
N VAL A 8 -43.78 -36.67 -15.29
CA VAL A 8 -43.36 -38.02 -14.80
C VAL A 8 -42.28 -37.74 -13.72
N GLY A 9 -42.51 -37.94 -12.42
CA GLY A 9 -42.31 -39.21 -11.66
C GLY A 9 -40.80 -39.51 -11.53
N GLY A 10 -40.10 -39.58 -10.38
CA GLY A 10 -40.45 -39.86 -9.00
C GLY A 10 -39.57 -41.03 -8.50
N HIS A 11 -38.65 -40.78 -7.56
CA HIS A 11 -38.24 -41.66 -6.43
C HIS A 11 -36.78 -41.48 -5.99
N ALA A 12 -36.65 -41.01 -4.74
CA ALA A 12 -35.49 -41.23 -3.88
C ALA A 12 -35.66 -42.55 -3.11
N PRO A 13 -34.56 -43.18 -2.65
CA PRO A 13 -34.64 -44.10 -1.52
C PRO A 13 -33.65 -43.73 -0.39
N THR A 14 -34.21 -43.58 0.80
CA THR A 14 -33.67 -43.97 2.13
C THR A 14 -34.86 -44.61 2.86
N PRO A 15 -34.74 -45.50 3.87
CA PRO A 15 -33.62 -45.69 4.80
C PRO A 15 -33.33 -47.18 5.16
N VAL A 16 -32.26 -47.47 5.94
CA VAL A 16 -32.26 -48.59 6.89
C VAL A 16 -31.45 -48.22 8.14
N SER A 17 -32.10 -48.34 9.29
CA SER A 17 -31.59 -48.26 10.66
C SER A 17 -31.27 -49.65 11.23
N GLY A 18 -30.41 -49.73 12.25
CA GLY A 18 -30.33 -50.86 13.20
C GLY A 18 -28.90 -51.05 13.74
N MET A 19 -28.61 -50.52 14.93
CA MET A 19 -28.45 -51.23 16.23
C MET A 19 -27.09 -51.95 16.37
N GLU A 20 -26.19 -51.43 17.23
CA GLU A 20 -25.89 -51.92 18.60
C GLU A 20 -25.08 -53.25 18.59
N ALA A 21 -24.00 -53.50 19.34
CA ALA A 21 -23.53 -52.99 20.62
C ALA A 21 -22.04 -53.36 20.87
N GLN A 22 -21.41 -52.58 21.76
CA GLN A 22 -20.48 -52.95 22.85
C GLN A 22 -19.16 -53.70 22.61
N ALA A 23 -18.05 -53.07 23.04
CA ALA A 23 -17.20 -53.46 24.20
C ALA A 23 -15.74 -52.99 23.97
N ALA A 24 -15.34 -51.88 24.59
CA ALA A 24 -14.45 -51.85 25.76
C ALA A 24 -13.05 -52.47 25.57
N CYS A 25 -12.00 -51.64 25.45
CA CYS A 25 -10.74 -51.86 26.20
C CYS A 25 -9.77 -50.66 26.10
N THR A 26 -9.55 -50.03 27.25
CA THR A 26 -8.26 -49.56 27.82
C THR A 26 -7.36 -48.47 27.19
N THR A 27 -6.90 -47.60 28.10
CA THR A 27 -5.65 -46.82 28.13
C THR A 27 -5.57 -45.44 27.48
N ARG A 28 -6.09 -44.47 28.25
CA ARG A 28 -5.53 -43.14 28.55
C ARG A 28 -4.07 -42.93 28.09
N ARG A 29 -3.87 -42.17 27.01
CA ARG A 29 -2.64 -41.37 26.78
C ARG A 29 -2.99 -39.89 26.85
N ARG A 30 -2.35 -39.18 27.79
CA ARG A 30 -2.42 -37.72 27.91
C ARG A 30 -1.95 -37.09 26.60
N MET A 31 -2.83 -36.33 25.94
CA MET A 31 -2.40 -35.33 24.95
C MET A 31 -1.60 -34.25 25.69
N GLY A 32 -0.30 -34.19 25.44
CA GLY A 32 0.51 -33.03 25.80
C GLY A 32 0.05 -31.84 24.97
N ARG A 33 -0.58 -30.86 25.61
CA ARG A 33 -0.75 -29.52 25.02
C ARG A 33 0.63 -28.90 24.90
N LEU A 34 1.09 -28.64 23.67
CA LEU A 34 2.20 -27.74 23.42
C LEU A 34 1.79 -26.32 23.85
N PRO A 35 2.61 -25.59 24.62
CA PRO A 35 2.31 -24.21 24.93
C PRO A 35 2.50 -23.34 23.68
N ALA A 36 1.47 -22.56 23.34
CA ALA A 36 1.57 -21.52 22.31
C ALA A 36 2.65 -20.49 22.69
N PRO A 37 3.42 -19.95 21.73
CA PRO A 37 4.41 -18.93 22.02
C PRO A 37 3.73 -17.63 22.45
N ARG A 38 3.80 -17.32 23.74
CA ARG A 38 3.41 -16.02 24.29
C ARG A 38 4.43 -14.98 23.84
N ARG A 39 4.11 -14.25 22.78
CA ARG A 39 4.83 -13.02 22.41
C ARG A 39 4.52 -11.97 23.47
N HIS A 40 5.42 -11.79 24.43
CA HIS A 40 5.39 -10.66 25.35
C HIS A 40 5.75 -9.39 24.58
N VAL A 41 4.75 -8.73 23.99
CA VAL A 41 4.90 -7.34 23.52
C VAL A 41 4.89 -6.47 24.76
N ARG A 42 6.08 -6.14 25.28
CA ARG A 42 6.23 -5.07 26.26
C ARG A 42 6.04 -3.75 25.51
N ALA A 43 4.81 -3.24 25.48
CA ALA A 43 4.52 -1.87 25.10
C ALA A 43 5.01 -0.96 26.24
N ALA A 44 6.23 -0.44 26.12
CA ALA A 44 6.69 0.66 26.95
C ALA A 44 6.04 1.94 26.42
N LEU A 45 4.93 2.33 27.06
CA LEU A 45 4.27 3.60 26.82
C LEU A 45 5.12 4.70 27.49
N ALA A 46 6.11 5.23 26.77
CA ALA A 46 6.81 6.44 27.20
C ALA A 46 6.03 7.66 26.68
N VAL A 47 5.17 8.22 27.54
CA VAL A 47 4.57 9.54 27.31
C VAL A 47 5.66 10.59 27.50
N ALA A 48 6.31 11.00 26.41
CA ALA A 48 7.17 12.17 26.41
C ALA A 48 6.32 13.39 26.02
N ALA A 49 5.68 13.99 27.01
CA ALA A 49 5.19 15.36 26.90
C ALA A 49 6.40 16.30 27.01
N ALA A 50 6.79 16.92 25.90
CA ALA A 50 7.74 18.03 25.91
C ALA A 50 7.26 19.12 24.96
N LEU A 51 6.45 20.04 25.51
CA LEU A 51 6.21 21.37 24.98
C LEU A 51 7.33 22.30 25.48
N VAL A 52 8.29 22.67 24.63
CA VAL A 52 9.08 23.93 24.72
C VAL A 52 9.53 24.24 23.28
N ALA A 53 8.77 25.04 22.54
CA ALA A 53 8.94 26.49 22.35
C ALA A 53 9.99 26.88 21.28
N ALA A 54 9.47 27.54 20.24
CA ALA A 54 10.08 28.56 19.39
C ALA A 54 11.61 28.49 19.15
N GLY A 55 11.99 27.97 17.97
CA GLY A 55 13.31 28.13 17.37
C GLY A 55 13.21 28.79 16.00
N VAL A 56 13.18 30.12 16.00
CA VAL A 56 13.72 31.08 15.02
C VAL A 56 13.86 30.62 13.56
N PHE A 57 13.09 31.28 12.70
CA PHE A 57 13.34 31.44 11.27
C PHE A 57 14.81 31.84 11.01
N ALA A 58 15.61 30.91 10.49
CA ALA A 58 16.84 31.24 9.78
C ALA A 58 16.59 30.99 8.29
N GLY A 59 16.23 32.07 7.57
CA GLY A 59 16.11 32.08 6.12
C GLY A 59 17.38 31.55 5.48
N SER A 60 17.26 30.40 4.81
CA SER A 60 18.32 29.83 4.00
C SER A 60 18.04 30.20 2.55
N GLY A 61 18.99 30.90 1.94
CA GLY A 61 18.86 31.65 0.69
C GLY A 61 18.16 30.94 -0.47
N ARG A 62 17.29 31.71 -1.15
CA ARG A 62 16.77 31.44 -2.49
C ARG A 62 17.90 31.16 -3.47
N ARG A 63 17.88 29.99 -4.10
CA ARG A 63 18.31 29.81 -5.48
C ARG A 63 17.18 29.14 -6.24
N THR A 64 16.27 29.96 -6.77
CA THR A 64 15.24 29.50 -7.72
C THR A 64 15.91 29.34 -9.08
N GLY A 65 16.43 28.14 -9.34
CA GLY A 65 16.99 27.76 -10.63
C GLY A 65 16.17 26.65 -11.26
N SER A 66 16.01 26.68 -12.59
CA SER A 66 15.39 25.63 -13.42
C SER A 66 15.92 24.21 -13.12
N ASN A 67 17.11 24.11 -12.49
CA ASN A 67 17.82 22.88 -12.17
C ASN A 67 17.27 22.09 -10.95
N ASP A 68 16.33 22.65 -10.16
CA ASP A 68 15.86 22.00 -8.92
C ASP A 68 15.12 20.67 -9.14
N ILE A 69 14.46 20.49 -10.31
CA ILE A 69 13.78 19.22 -10.63
C ILE A 69 14.81 18.09 -10.82
N ALA A 70 15.96 18.38 -11.44
CA ALA A 70 16.98 17.38 -11.73
C ALA A 70 17.80 17.02 -10.48
N VAL A 71 17.96 17.96 -9.54
CA VAL A 71 18.77 17.77 -8.32
C VAL A 71 17.99 17.07 -7.19
N ALA A 72 16.66 17.22 -7.14
CA ALA A 72 15.85 16.67 -6.05
C ALA A 72 15.37 15.23 -6.28
N ILE A 73 15.29 14.79 -7.53
CA ILE A 73 14.88 13.44 -7.91
C ILE A 73 16.16 12.64 -8.18
N GLU A 74 16.86 12.23 -7.13
CA GLU A 74 17.89 11.19 -7.30
C GLU A 74 17.22 9.99 -7.96
N GLU A 75 17.66 9.66 -9.17
CA GLU A 75 17.43 8.35 -9.74
C GLU A 75 18.13 7.36 -8.81
N GLY A 76 17.38 6.78 -7.88
CA GLY A 76 17.82 5.54 -7.24
C GLY A 76 18.22 4.59 -8.37
N PRO A 77 19.34 3.87 -8.24
CA PRO A 77 19.82 3.01 -9.33
C PRO A 77 18.66 2.12 -9.77
N ALA A 78 18.56 1.78 -11.06
CA ALA A 78 17.51 0.87 -11.55
C ALA A 78 17.44 -0.46 -10.76
N SER A 79 18.47 -0.77 -9.98
CA SER A 79 18.56 -1.85 -9.00
C SER A 79 17.79 -1.64 -7.69
N ALA A 80 17.31 -0.45 -7.36
CA ALA A 80 16.48 -0.16 -6.18
C ALA A 80 15.08 -0.82 -6.27
N PHE A 81 14.72 -1.34 -7.45
CA PHE A 81 13.52 -2.14 -7.68
C PHE A 81 13.73 -3.64 -7.50
N LEU A 82 14.93 -4.08 -7.12
CA LEU A 82 15.27 -5.49 -7.09
C LEU A 82 15.63 -5.90 -5.66
N PRO A 83 14.81 -6.75 -5.00
CA PRO A 83 15.24 -7.36 -3.76
C PRO A 83 16.56 -8.10 -4.02
N ILE A 84 17.54 -7.81 -3.18
CA ILE A 84 18.88 -8.40 -3.21
C ILE A 84 18.71 -9.93 -3.26
N GLY A 85 19.18 -10.56 -4.33
CA GLY A 85 19.09 -12.02 -4.52
C GLY A 85 18.03 -12.52 -5.51
N CYS A 86 17.28 -11.64 -6.19
CA CYS A 86 16.38 -12.07 -7.25
C CYS A 86 17.15 -12.50 -8.52
N LYS A 87 17.24 -13.81 -8.77
CA LYS A 87 17.87 -14.41 -9.96
C LYS A 87 17.21 -14.02 -11.31
N HIS A 88 16.08 -13.29 -11.28
CA HIS A 88 15.26 -12.97 -12.45
C HIS A 88 14.90 -11.47 -12.57
N SER A 89 15.79 -10.59 -12.12
CA SER A 89 15.60 -9.13 -12.15
C SER A 89 15.18 -8.55 -13.51
N TRP A 90 15.64 -9.15 -14.61
CA TRP A 90 15.32 -8.73 -15.98
C TRP A 90 13.87 -9.00 -16.39
N LEU A 91 13.14 -9.84 -15.65
CA LEU A 91 11.75 -10.19 -15.97
C LEU A 91 10.77 -9.11 -15.51
N MET A 92 11.09 -8.38 -14.43
CA MET A 92 10.19 -7.37 -13.85
C MET A 92 9.77 -6.30 -14.87
N PRO A 93 10.68 -5.66 -15.63
CA PRO A 93 10.26 -4.66 -16.62
C PRO A 93 9.35 -5.22 -17.70
N LYS A 94 9.53 -6.49 -18.10
CA LYS A 94 8.67 -7.15 -19.10
C LYS A 94 7.26 -7.36 -18.56
N ILE A 95 7.15 -7.82 -17.33
CA ILE A 95 5.86 -8.09 -16.67
C ILE A 95 5.12 -6.81 -16.36
N VAL A 96 5.82 -5.80 -15.84
CA VAL A 96 5.25 -4.47 -15.62
C VAL A 96 4.73 -3.90 -16.94
N LYS A 97 5.52 -3.96 -18.02
CA LYS A 97 5.09 -3.46 -19.33
C LYS A 97 3.91 -4.23 -19.91
N ALA A 98 3.85 -5.54 -19.69
CA ALA A 98 2.77 -6.40 -20.19
C ALA A 98 1.44 -6.15 -19.47
N ASN A 99 1.47 -5.98 -18.14
CA ASN A 99 0.26 -5.77 -17.33
C ASN A 99 -0.13 -4.28 -17.23
N PHE A 100 0.85 -3.38 -17.31
CA PHE A 100 0.69 -1.94 -17.14
C PHE A 100 1.43 -1.18 -18.27
N PRO A 101 0.91 -1.21 -19.52
CA PRO A 101 1.46 -0.42 -20.60
C PRO A 101 1.52 1.07 -20.21
N GLY A 102 2.71 1.66 -20.26
CA GLY A 102 2.93 3.06 -19.87
C GLY A 102 3.29 3.28 -18.40
N ALA A 103 3.47 2.21 -17.60
CA ALA A 103 4.05 2.32 -16.27
C ALA A 103 5.43 2.98 -16.32
N MET A 104 5.68 3.86 -15.35
CA MET A 104 6.90 4.66 -15.25
C MET A 104 7.47 4.58 -13.83
N PRO A 105 8.80 4.67 -13.65
CA PRO A 105 9.40 4.86 -12.33
C PRO A 105 8.84 6.11 -11.65
N GLY A 106 8.78 6.11 -10.31
CA GLY A 106 8.22 7.24 -9.54
C GLY A 106 8.94 8.56 -9.82
N ALA A 107 10.26 8.52 -9.98
CA ALA A 107 11.09 9.65 -10.41
C ALA A 107 10.62 10.26 -11.75
N GLU A 108 10.37 9.42 -12.74
CA GLU A 108 9.94 9.85 -14.07
C GLU A 108 8.52 10.42 -14.04
N VAL A 109 7.61 9.83 -13.26
CA VAL A 109 6.26 10.39 -13.04
C VAL A 109 6.34 11.76 -12.39
N ALA A 110 7.13 11.91 -11.32
CA ALA A 110 7.33 13.19 -10.63
C ALA A 110 7.89 14.25 -11.58
N ARG A 111 8.92 13.91 -12.37
CA ARG A 111 9.54 14.81 -13.34
C ARG A 111 8.53 15.30 -14.40
N ARG A 112 7.73 14.39 -14.96
CA ARG A 112 6.69 14.73 -15.95
C ARG A 112 5.59 15.59 -15.32
N MET A 113 5.09 15.21 -14.15
CA MET A 113 4.09 15.96 -13.41
C MET A 113 4.55 17.40 -13.16
N LEU A 114 5.73 17.56 -12.56
CA LEU A 114 6.30 18.88 -12.23
C LEU A 114 6.52 19.73 -13.50
N LYS A 115 6.92 19.12 -14.62
CA LYS A 115 7.03 19.83 -15.89
C LYS A 115 5.66 20.34 -16.37
N SER A 116 4.62 19.52 -16.31
CA SER A 116 3.28 19.87 -16.79
C SER A 116 2.60 20.95 -15.94
N VAL A 117 2.82 20.95 -14.62
CA VAL A 117 2.15 21.92 -13.73
C VAL A 117 2.81 23.31 -13.70
N ARG A 118 4.03 23.45 -14.23
CA ARG A 118 4.76 24.74 -14.28
C ARG A 118 3.98 25.83 -15.02
N ALA A 119 3.26 25.48 -16.08
CA ALA A 119 2.46 26.43 -16.85
C ALA A 119 1.33 27.08 -16.03
N TYR A 120 0.95 26.47 -14.90
CA TYR A 120 -0.09 26.95 -14.00
C TYR A 120 0.46 27.75 -12.80
N GLY A 121 1.75 28.10 -12.80
CA GLY A 121 2.37 28.85 -11.71
C GLY A 121 2.77 28.00 -10.49
N VAL A 122 2.63 26.66 -10.58
CA VAL A 122 3.04 25.74 -9.52
C VAL A 122 4.56 25.73 -9.38
N ARG A 123 5.03 26.05 -8.17
CA ARG A 123 6.43 26.06 -7.75
C ARG A 123 6.58 25.26 -6.46
N ARG A 124 7.83 24.97 -6.10
CA ARG A 124 8.12 24.21 -4.88
C ARG A 124 7.67 24.95 -3.61
N ASP A 125 7.75 26.27 -3.60
CA ASP A 125 7.52 27.14 -2.44
C ASP A 125 6.07 27.58 -2.26
N ASN A 126 5.17 27.30 -3.21
CA ASN A 126 3.75 27.67 -3.14
C ASN A 126 2.82 26.44 -3.21
N VAL A 127 3.29 25.28 -2.74
CA VAL A 127 2.52 24.03 -2.75
C VAL A 127 2.38 23.47 -1.35
N VAL A 128 1.17 23.01 -1.03
CA VAL A 128 0.98 21.95 -0.04
C VAL A 128 0.77 20.61 -0.75
N TYR A 129 1.61 19.65 -0.42
CA TYR A 129 1.59 18.31 -0.99
C TYR A 129 0.87 17.34 -0.07
N GLY A 130 -0.03 16.55 -0.64
CA GLY A 130 -0.72 15.47 0.05
C GLY A 130 -0.76 14.19 -0.78
N HIS A 131 -0.97 13.07 -0.10
CA HIS A 131 -1.17 11.81 -0.80
C HIS A 131 -2.20 10.90 -0.13
N SER A 132 -2.98 10.21 -0.96
CA SER A 132 -3.95 9.19 -0.56
C SER A 132 -3.52 7.83 -1.13
N ILE A 133 -2.72 7.12 -0.34
CA ILE A 133 -2.11 5.83 -0.71
C ILE A 133 -2.35 4.81 0.42
N CYS A 134 -2.09 3.54 0.13
CA CYS A 134 -2.27 2.47 1.10
C CYS A 134 -1.32 2.65 2.30
N SER A 135 -1.79 2.26 3.49
CA SER A 135 -0.97 2.19 4.72
C SER A 135 0.14 1.15 4.68
N ASP A 136 0.21 0.32 3.63
CA ASP A 136 1.26 -0.68 3.42
C ASP A 136 2.64 0.00 3.31
N GLU A 137 3.60 -0.46 4.12
CA GLU A 137 4.90 0.18 4.32
C GLU A 137 5.74 0.27 3.06
N ILE A 138 5.54 -0.64 2.11
CA ILE A 138 6.28 -0.67 0.84
C ILE A 138 6.01 0.58 -0.01
N ASN A 139 4.92 1.31 0.25
CA ASN A 139 4.67 2.59 -0.42
C ASN A 139 5.58 3.72 0.06
N GLY A 140 6.29 3.51 1.19
CA GLY A 140 7.28 4.42 1.74
C GLY A 140 8.70 4.19 1.23
N ASP A 141 8.92 3.19 0.38
CA ASP A 141 10.26 2.84 -0.13
C ASP A 141 10.87 3.96 -0.99
N LYS A 142 12.20 3.97 -1.05
CA LYS A 142 12.95 4.97 -1.83
C LYS A 142 12.61 4.82 -3.32
N GLY A 143 12.38 5.94 -4.00
CA GLY A 143 12.05 5.96 -5.43
C GLY A 143 10.57 5.77 -5.75
N HIS A 144 9.74 5.41 -4.76
CA HIS A 144 8.29 5.43 -4.92
C HIS A 144 7.80 6.87 -5.02
N LEU A 145 6.81 7.12 -5.88
CA LEU A 145 6.31 8.46 -6.19
C LEU A 145 5.96 9.28 -4.94
N PRO A 146 5.26 8.73 -3.92
CA PRO A 146 4.94 9.50 -2.72
C PRO A 146 6.18 9.99 -1.99
N THR A 147 7.17 9.11 -1.79
CA THR A 147 8.44 9.42 -1.13
C THR A 147 9.28 10.43 -1.93
N VAL A 148 9.30 10.29 -3.26
CA VAL A 148 9.99 11.23 -4.16
C VAL A 148 9.39 12.63 -4.03
N LEU A 149 8.06 12.75 -4.04
CA LEU A 149 7.40 14.05 -3.93
C LEU A 149 7.43 14.61 -2.51
N THR A 150 7.39 13.78 -1.45
CA THR A 150 7.64 14.25 -0.08
C THR A 150 9.05 14.83 0.03
N LYS A 151 10.08 14.20 -0.53
CA LYS A 151 11.45 14.74 -0.57
C LYS A 151 11.51 16.07 -1.35
N TYR A 152 10.79 16.16 -2.48
CA TYR A 152 10.75 17.37 -3.28
C TYR A 152 10.03 18.53 -2.57
N PHE A 153 8.82 18.33 -2.07
CA PHE A 153 8.03 19.39 -1.42
C PHE A 153 8.38 19.62 0.07
N GLY A 154 9.17 18.73 0.67
CA GLY A 154 9.68 18.84 2.05
C GLY A 154 8.78 18.20 3.09
N THR A 155 7.46 18.32 2.96
CA THR A 155 6.47 17.68 3.84
C THR A 155 5.31 17.10 3.03
N SER A 156 4.52 16.23 3.67
CA SER A 156 3.34 15.64 3.05
C SER A 156 2.18 15.49 4.04
N PHE A 157 0.96 15.72 3.55
CA PHE A 157 -0.27 15.44 4.27
C PHE A 157 -0.80 14.05 3.90
N PHE A 158 -1.05 13.19 4.87
CA PHE A 158 -1.55 11.84 4.66
C PHE A 158 -3.08 11.83 4.60
N LEU A 159 -3.65 11.58 3.42
CA LEU A 159 -5.10 11.50 3.20
C LEU A 159 -5.62 10.06 3.04
N GLY A 160 -4.71 9.09 2.94
CA GLY A 160 -5.03 7.69 2.61
C GLY A 160 -5.42 6.83 3.79
N GLY A 161 -5.25 5.53 3.60
CA GLY A 161 -5.51 4.47 4.57
C GLY A 161 -5.54 3.12 3.86
N ILE A 162 -6.14 2.10 4.44
CA ILE A 162 -6.10 0.73 3.91
C ILE A 162 -6.56 0.65 2.43
N GLY A 163 -5.74 0.11 1.53
CA GLY A 163 -6.04 0.06 0.09
C GLY A 163 -5.91 1.37 -0.69
N GLY A 164 -5.59 2.48 -0.02
CA GLY A 164 -5.38 3.79 -0.63
C GLY A 164 -6.62 4.65 -0.80
N ALA A 165 -7.74 4.28 -0.20
CA ALA A 165 -8.93 5.12 -0.19
C ALA A 165 -8.74 6.35 0.73
N PRO A 166 -9.36 7.51 0.39
CA PRO A 166 -9.20 8.76 1.13
C PRO A 166 -10.06 8.80 2.41
N TYR A 167 -9.72 7.98 3.41
CA TYR A 167 -10.52 7.82 4.63
C TYR A 167 -10.60 9.06 5.52
N VAL A 168 -9.71 10.03 5.33
CA VAL A 168 -9.77 11.30 6.07
C VAL A 168 -11.03 12.11 5.74
N GLY A 169 -11.68 11.80 4.61
CA GLY A 169 -12.97 12.37 4.22
C GLY A 169 -12.96 13.89 4.01
N LYS A 170 -14.15 14.50 4.05
CA LYS A 170 -14.32 15.94 3.84
C LYS A 170 -13.59 16.76 4.90
N THR A 171 -13.62 16.31 6.16
CA THR A 171 -12.96 17.00 7.28
C THR A 171 -11.45 17.04 7.09
N GLY A 172 -10.82 15.90 6.77
CA GLY A 172 -9.38 15.85 6.55
C GLY A 172 -8.95 16.58 5.28
N PHE A 173 -9.74 16.52 4.21
CA PHE A 173 -9.47 17.33 3.02
C PHE A 173 -9.60 18.83 3.29
N GLY A 174 -10.57 19.25 4.11
CA GLY A 174 -10.69 20.63 4.57
C GLY A 174 -9.49 21.10 5.37
N ALA A 175 -8.99 20.27 6.31
CA ALA A 175 -7.76 20.54 7.05
C ALA A 175 -6.53 20.64 6.11
N PHE A 176 -6.43 19.74 5.14
CA PHE A 176 -5.38 19.77 4.13
C PHE A 176 -5.42 21.05 3.28
N ALA A 177 -6.60 21.43 2.79
CA ALA A 177 -6.79 22.62 1.97
C ALA A 177 -6.52 23.92 2.75
N ALA A 178 -6.80 23.95 4.05
CA ALA A 178 -6.54 25.11 4.91
C ALA A 178 -5.04 25.39 5.11
N HIS A 179 -4.14 24.48 4.75
CA HIS A 179 -2.69 24.67 4.86
C HIS A 179 -2.05 25.20 3.57
N VAL A 180 -2.81 25.31 2.48
CA VAL A 180 -2.29 25.79 1.19
C VAL A 180 -1.75 27.21 1.38
N PRO A 181 -0.55 27.54 0.86
CA PRO A 181 -0.02 28.89 0.91
C PRO A 181 -0.98 29.90 0.26
N ASP A 182 -0.94 31.16 0.68
CA ASP A 182 -1.68 32.23 0.01
C ASP A 182 -1.30 32.26 -1.48
N ASP A 183 -2.33 32.32 -2.35
CA ASP A 183 -2.20 32.20 -3.81
C ASP A 183 -1.42 30.95 -4.27
N GLY A 184 -1.45 29.90 -3.45
CA GLY A 184 -0.74 28.64 -3.66
C GLY A 184 -1.58 27.56 -4.33
N HIS A 185 -1.03 26.35 -4.33
CA HIS A 185 -1.61 25.20 -5.00
C HIS A 185 -1.59 23.94 -4.11
N VAL A 186 -2.49 23.04 -4.45
CA VAL A 186 -2.49 21.66 -3.97
C VAL A 186 -1.83 20.76 -5.00
N VAL A 187 -0.93 19.90 -4.55
CA VAL A 187 -0.53 18.70 -5.31
C VAL A 187 -1.01 17.48 -4.54
N LEU A 188 -1.80 16.63 -5.18
CA LEU A 188 -2.35 15.42 -4.60
C LEU A 188 -1.98 14.20 -5.44
N VAL A 189 -1.31 13.23 -4.83
CA VAL A 189 -1.12 11.89 -5.42
C VAL A 189 -2.08 10.92 -4.75
N PHE A 190 -2.86 10.19 -5.54
CA PHE A 190 -3.76 9.17 -5.00
C PHE A 190 -3.80 7.94 -5.88
N GLY A 191 -4.09 6.78 -5.27
CA GLY A 191 -4.32 5.56 -6.01
C GLY A 191 -4.04 4.28 -5.22
N PRO A 192 -4.49 3.13 -5.76
CA PRO A 192 -4.13 1.83 -5.22
C PRO A 192 -2.67 1.51 -5.52
N HIS A 193 -2.17 0.43 -4.92
CA HIS A 193 -0.88 -0.16 -5.26
C HIS A 193 -1.03 -1.67 -5.52
N ILE A 194 -0.05 -2.23 -6.21
CA ILE A 194 0.08 -3.68 -6.42
C ILE A 194 1.56 -4.06 -6.33
N GLY A 195 1.85 -5.14 -5.61
CA GLY A 195 3.17 -5.75 -5.57
C GLY A 195 3.35 -6.74 -6.72
N ILE A 196 4.59 -6.92 -7.16
CA ILE A 196 4.96 -7.97 -8.11
C ILE A 196 6.07 -8.80 -7.45
N SER A 197 5.90 -10.13 -7.42
CA SER A 197 6.88 -11.02 -6.80
C SER A 197 8.20 -11.03 -7.58
N PRO A 198 9.32 -11.49 -6.98
CA PRO A 198 10.58 -11.69 -7.69
C PRO A 198 10.46 -12.62 -8.92
N GLN A 199 9.46 -13.49 -8.94
CA GLN A 199 9.13 -14.41 -10.04
C GLN A 199 8.13 -13.79 -11.03
N GLY A 200 7.58 -12.63 -10.72
CA GLY A 200 6.75 -11.87 -11.64
C GLY A 200 5.25 -11.98 -11.39
N GLU A 201 4.84 -12.53 -10.26
CA GLU A 201 3.44 -12.75 -9.95
C GLU A 201 2.81 -11.43 -9.46
N PRO A 202 1.78 -10.89 -10.14
CA PRO A 202 1.06 -9.72 -9.66
C PRO A 202 0.30 -10.03 -8.36
N GLY A 203 0.20 -9.04 -7.47
CA GLY A 203 -0.51 -9.20 -6.20
C GLY A 203 0.34 -9.79 -5.07
N LYS A 204 1.62 -10.07 -5.32
CA LYS A 204 2.55 -10.70 -4.38
C LYS A 204 3.79 -9.84 -4.17
N PHE A 205 4.36 -9.90 -2.97
CA PHE A 205 5.57 -9.15 -2.64
C PHE A 205 6.41 -9.91 -1.61
N LEU A 206 7.73 -9.89 -1.79
CA LEU A 206 8.69 -10.40 -0.81
C LEU A 206 9.12 -9.23 0.07
N ARG A 207 8.68 -9.24 1.33
CA ARG A 207 8.97 -8.15 2.29
C ARG A 207 10.33 -8.37 2.95
N ASP A 208 11.00 -7.28 3.28
CA ASP A 208 12.27 -7.32 4.00
C ASP A 208 12.14 -8.12 5.30
N GLY A 209 13.06 -9.06 5.50
CA GLY A 209 13.08 -9.94 6.66
C GLY A 209 12.06 -11.09 6.64
N GLN A 210 11.33 -11.30 5.53
CA GLN A 210 10.43 -12.46 5.36
C GLN A 210 10.99 -13.44 4.33
N SER A 211 10.76 -14.74 4.53
CA SER A 211 11.10 -15.79 3.57
C SER A 211 9.97 -16.09 2.57
N GLU A 212 8.73 -15.78 2.95
CA GLU A 212 7.53 -16.11 2.18
C GLU A 212 6.94 -14.88 1.50
N LEU A 213 6.31 -15.11 0.34
CA LEU A 213 5.56 -14.08 -0.38
C LEU A 213 4.26 -13.75 0.35
N SER A 214 3.99 -12.47 0.53
CA SER A 214 2.74 -11.96 1.07
C SER A 214 1.92 -11.21 0.00
N THR A 215 0.64 -10.97 0.26
CA THR A 215 -0.25 -10.23 -0.65
C THR A 215 0.06 -8.73 -0.67
N SER A 216 -0.06 -8.10 -1.85
CA SER A 216 0.10 -6.65 -2.03
C SER A 216 -0.66 -6.17 -3.28
N CYS A 217 -1.69 -5.31 -3.18
CA CYS A 217 -2.28 -4.78 -1.96
C CYS A 217 -3.13 -5.84 -1.23
N GLY A 218 -2.74 -6.19 0.00
CA GLY A 218 -3.49 -7.18 0.79
C GLY A 218 -4.94 -6.77 1.05
N ALA A 219 -5.19 -5.48 1.26
CA ALA A 219 -6.54 -4.96 1.47
C ALA A 219 -7.45 -5.13 0.25
N ALA A 220 -6.95 -4.78 -0.93
CA ALA A 220 -7.72 -4.88 -2.17
C ALA A 220 -8.01 -6.35 -2.52
N ILE A 221 -7.03 -7.23 -2.36
CA ILE A 221 -7.19 -8.68 -2.60
C ILE A 221 -8.19 -9.29 -1.62
N ALA A 222 -8.09 -8.95 -0.32
CA ALA A 222 -9.03 -9.41 0.68
C ALA A 222 -10.45 -8.92 0.39
N ALA A 223 -10.63 -7.64 0.06
CA ALA A 223 -11.94 -7.07 -0.27
C ALA A 223 -12.58 -7.69 -1.52
N TYR A 224 -11.78 -7.99 -2.55
CA TYR A 224 -12.26 -8.67 -3.75
C TYR A 224 -12.77 -10.10 -3.48
N SER A 225 -12.26 -10.74 -2.42
CA SER A 225 -12.54 -12.14 -2.08
C SER A 225 -13.62 -12.30 -0.99
N GLN A 226 -14.39 -11.24 -0.68
CA GLN A 226 -15.45 -11.26 0.33
C GLN A 226 -16.80 -11.74 -0.22
#